data_AF-A0A212CHV1-F1
#
_entry.id   AF-A0A212CHV1-F1
#
_cell.length_a   1.000
_cell.length_b   1.000
_cell.length_c   1.000
_cell.angle_alpha   90.00
_cell.angle_beta   90.00
_cell.angle_gamma   90.00
#
_symmetry.space_group_name_H-M   'P 1'
#
loop_
_entity.id
_entity.type
_entity.pdbx_description
1 polymer ?
#
loop_
_entity_poly.entity_id
_entity_poly.type
_entity_poly.pdbx_seq_one_letter_code
_entity_poly.pdbx_strand_id
1 'polypeptide(L)'
;AVRTYGREIHMTEFLDKLDFYVLPVVNIDGYIYTWTTNRMWRKTRSTKTGSTCTGTDLNRNFDAGWCRIGASTNPCDETYCGSAAESEKETKAVANFIRSHLSSIKAYLTIHSYSQMMLYPYSYDYKLPKNNVELHSPTLSSLSILTSQRTFRLEL
;
A
#
# COMPACT_ATOMS: atom_id res chain seq x y z
N ALA A 1 10.47 -5.81 -17.42
CA ALA A 1 11.84 -5.84 -16.87
C ALA A 1 12.63 -7.01 -17.45
N VAL A 2 12.60 -8.22 -16.87
CA VAL A 2 13.44 -9.36 -17.30
C VAL A 2 13.31 -9.69 -18.80
N ARG A 3 12.10 -9.62 -19.36
CA ARG A 3 11.85 -9.91 -20.79
C ARG A 3 12.28 -8.78 -21.74
N THR A 4 12.31 -7.53 -21.27
CA THR A 4 12.28 -6.33 -22.13
C THR A 4 13.45 -5.37 -21.95
N TYR A 5 14.21 -5.49 -20.86
CA TYR A 5 15.45 -4.74 -20.66
C TYR A 5 16.50 -5.10 -21.73
N GLY A 6 17.17 -4.10 -22.28
CA GLY A 6 18.12 -4.26 -23.40
C GLY A 6 17.46 -4.54 -24.76
N ARG A 7 16.12 -4.56 -24.82
CA ARG A 7 15.35 -4.79 -26.06
C ARG A 7 14.41 -3.64 -26.39
N GLU A 8 13.74 -3.09 -25.38
CA GLU A 8 12.85 -1.94 -25.51
C GLU A 8 13.53 -0.69 -24.94
N ILE A 9 13.57 0.40 -25.73
CA ILE A 9 14.31 1.61 -25.38
C ILE A 9 13.85 2.21 -24.05
N HIS A 10 12.54 2.41 -23.86
CA HIS A 10 12.00 3.01 -22.64
C HIS A 10 12.23 2.15 -21.39
N MET A 11 12.12 0.82 -21.49
CA MET A 11 12.40 -0.06 -20.36
C MET A 11 13.88 -0.07 -19.99
N THR A 12 14.76 0.04 -20.98
CA THR A 12 16.21 0.13 -20.75
C THR A 12 16.55 1.45 -20.08
N GLU A 13 16.07 2.57 -20.63
CA GLU A 13 16.28 3.89 -20.04
C GLU A 13 15.76 4.02 -18.61
N PHE A 14 14.60 3.42 -18.29
CA PHE A 14 14.08 3.44 -16.93
C PHE A 14 14.96 2.65 -15.97
N LEU A 15 15.37 1.43 -16.32
CA LEU A 15 16.16 0.58 -15.43
C LEU A 15 17.63 1.03 -15.33
N ASP A 16 18.15 1.78 -16.31
CA ASP A 16 19.47 2.40 -16.25
C ASP A 16 19.50 3.62 -15.31
N LYS A 17 18.37 4.29 -15.13
CA LYS A 17 18.27 5.56 -14.38
C LYS A 17 17.59 5.42 -13.02
N LEU A 18 16.85 4.33 -12.79
CA LEU A 18 16.01 4.13 -11.60
C LEU A 18 16.16 2.71 -11.06
N ASP A 19 16.27 2.63 -9.74
CA ASP A 19 16.11 1.38 -8.99
C ASP A 19 14.64 1.18 -8.60
N PHE A 20 14.14 -0.04 -8.79
CA PHE A 20 12.79 -0.43 -8.40
C PHE A 20 12.82 -1.43 -7.25
N TYR A 21 12.38 -1.02 -6.07
CA TYR A 21 12.12 -1.92 -4.95
C TYR A 21 10.71 -2.49 -5.08
N VAL A 22 10.61 -3.79 -5.38
CA VAL A 22 9.32 -4.48 -5.54
C VAL A 22 9.10 -5.43 -4.37
N LEU A 23 8.10 -5.15 -3.54
CA LEU A 23 7.66 -6.02 -2.45
C LEU A 23 6.38 -6.77 -2.88
N PRO A 24 6.48 -8.03 -3.33
CA PRO A 24 5.36 -8.72 -3.97
C PRO A 24 4.23 -9.04 -3.00
N VAL A 25 4.54 -9.35 -1.75
CA VAL A 25 3.55 -9.66 -0.70
C VAL A 25 4.00 -9.02 0.60
N VAL A 26 3.25 -8.02 1.07
CA VAL A 26 3.51 -7.34 2.36
C VAL A 26 2.97 -8.18 3.53
N ASN A 27 1.73 -8.68 3.41
CA ASN A 27 1.05 -9.46 4.44
C ASN A 27 1.17 -10.96 4.14
N ILE A 28 2.32 -11.55 4.41
CA ILE A 28 2.59 -12.96 4.08
C ILE A 28 1.67 -13.90 4.86
N ASP A 29 1.51 -13.67 6.17
CA ASP A 29 0.69 -14.53 7.03
C ASP A 29 -0.79 -14.47 6.63
N GLY A 30 -1.32 -13.27 6.40
CA GLY A 30 -2.67 -13.08 5.91
C GLY A 30 -2.86 -13.69 4.53
N TYR A 31 -1.89 -13.54 3.62
CA TYR A 31 -1.93 -14.17 2.30
C TYR A 31 -2.03 -15.69 2.42
N ILE A 32 -1.15 -16.35 3.16
CA ILE A 32 -1.21 -17.81 3.38
C ILE A 32 -2.58 -18.22 3.95
N TYR A 33 -3.12 -17.46 4.90
CA TYR A 33 -4.43 -17.74 5.50
C TYR A 33 -5.59 -17.67 4.49
N THR A 34 -5.48 -16.86 3.44
CA THR A 34 -6.46 -16.86 2.33
C THR A 34 -6.44 -18.13 1.50
N TRP A 35 -5.32 -18.85 1.46
CA TRP A 35 -5.19 -20.10 0.72
C TRP A 35 -5.56 -21.33 1.56
N THR A 36 -5.42 -21.24 2.88
CA THR A 36 -5.55 -22.40 3.77
C THR A 36 -6.83 -22.41 4.61
N THR A 37 -7.43 -21.26 4.90
CA THR A 37 -8.55 -21.21 5.87
C THR A 37 -9.67 -20.28 5.45
N ASN A 38 -9.41 -18.98 5.23
CA ASN A 38 -10.45 -18.01 4.90
C ASN A 38 -10.03 -17.14 3.72
N ARG A 39 -10.58 -17.45 2.54
CA ARG A 39 -10.28 -16.76 1.29
C ARG A 39 -10.54 -15.25 1.32
N MET A 40 -11.45 -14.79 2.19
CA MET A 40 -11.83 -13.38 2.31
C MET A 40 -11.06 -12.63 3.40
N TRP A 41 -10.04 -13.25 4.01
CA TRP A 41 -9.24 -12.61 5.04
C TRP A 41 -8.43 -11.42 4.50
N ARG A 42 -8.44 -10.30 5.25
CA ARG A 42 -7.78 -9.03 4.88
C ARG A 42 -6.60 -8.67 5.77
N LYS A 43 -6.77 -8.84 7.08
CA LYS A 43 -5.86 -8.34 8.12
C LYS A 43 -4.56 -9.17 8.24
N THR A 44 -3.63 -8.74 9.09
CA THR A 44 -2.51 -9.58 9.54
C THR A 44 -3.00 -10.80 10.34
N ARG A 45 -2.09 -11.63 10.83
CA ARG A 45 -2.38 -12.74 11.76
C ARG A 45 -1.83 -12.53 13.17
N SER A 46 -1.52 -11.28 13.54
CA SER A 46 -1.07 -10.94 14.88
C SER A 46 -2.16 -11.19 15.93
N THR A 47 -1.76 -11.71 17.09
CA THR A 47 -2.66 -11.93 18.23
C THR A 47 -2.39 -10.88 19.30
N LYS A 48 -3.44 -10.50 20.04
CA LYS A 48 -3.38 -9.53 21.13
C LYS A 48 -3.88 -10.19 22.41
N THR A 49 -3.08 -10.14 23.47
CA THR A 49 -3.49 -10.64 24.80
C THR A 49 -4.79 -9.96 25.23
N GLY A 50 -5.76 -10.75 25.68
CA GLY A 50 -7.09 -10.27 26.10
C GLY A 50 -8.09 -10.06 24.96
N SER A 51 -7.72 -10.34 23.70
CA SER A 51 -8.63 -10.35 22.55
C SER A 51 -8.74 -11.76 21.97
N THR A 52 -9.96 -12.19 21.65
CA THR A 52 -10.20 -13.41 20.85
C THR A 52 -10.07 -13.14 19.35
N CYS A 53 -10.13 -11.87 18.94
CA CYS A 53 -10.00 -11.45 17.56
C CYS A 53 -8.53 -11.32 17.14
N THR A 54 -8.25 -11.65 15.88
CA THR A 54 -6.90 -11.69 15.30
C THR A 54 -6.73 -10.64 14.20
N GLY A 55 -5.55 -10.04 14.15
CA GLY A 55 -5.08 -9.25 13.03
C GLY A 55 -5.45 -7.77 13.09
N THR A 56 -4.59 -6.98 12.44
CA THR A 56 -4.68 -5.55 12.23
C THR A 56 -4.77 -5.25 10.73
N ASP A 57 -5.50 -4.20 10.34
CA ASP A 57 -5.47 -3.70 8.96
C ASP A 57 -4.17 -2.92 8.72
N LEU A 58 -3.27 -3.47 7.90
CA LEU A 58 -1.99 -2.83 7.58
C LEU A 58 -2.18 -1.43 6.97
N ASN A 59 -3.24 -1.21 6.16
CA ASN A 59 -3.49 0.10 5.55
C ASN A 59 -4.22 1.09 6.50
N ARG A 60 -4.29 0.76 7.80
CA ARG A 60 -4.69 1.67 8.89
C ARG A 60 -3.63 1.78 9.98
N ASN A 61 -2.49 1.12 9.80
CA ASN A 61 -1.46 0.98 10.83
C ASN A 61 -0.23 1.87 10.58
N PHE A 62 -0.17 2.68 9.52
CA PHE A 62 0.92 3.64 9.33
C PHE A 62 0.72 4.91 10.17
N ASP A 63 1.82 5.60 10.51
CA ASP A 63 1.81 6.84 11.28
C ASP A 63 1.44 8.07 10.42
N ALA A 64 0.21 8.07 9.91
CA ALA A 64 -0.36 9.17 9.12
C ALA A 64 -1.81 9.41 9.55
N GLY A 65 -2.01 10.33 10.50
CA GLY A 65 -3.33 10.54 11.11
C GLY A 65 -3.85 9.28 11.81
N TRP A 66 -2.94 8.48 12.39
CA TRP A 66 -3.22 7.12 12.85
C TRP A 66 -4.46 7.04 13.76
N CYS A 67 -5.34 6.11 13.41
CA CYS A 67 -6.56 5.76 14.12
C CYS A 67 -7.54 6.92 14.41
N ARG A 68 -7.48 8.02 13.64
CA ARG A 68 -8.42 9.16 13.80
C ARG A 68 -9.73 8.99 13.05
N ILE A 69 -9.66 8.80 11.73
CA ILE A 69 -10.83 8.74 10.84
C ILE A 69 -10.69 7.52 9.93
N GLY A 70 -11.81 6.83 9.65
CA GLY A 70 -11.86 5.72 8.71
C GLY A 70 -11.16 4.44 9.19
N ALA A 71 -10.88 4.34 10.48
CA ALA A 71 -10.28 3.17 11.15
C ALA A 71 -11.08 2.83 12.41
N SER A 72 -10.87 1.63 12.97
CA SER A 72 -11.51 1.19 14.21
C SER A 72 -10.49 0.89 15.31
N THR A 73 -10.88 1.12 16.56
CA THR A 73 -10.15 0.71 17.76
C THR A 73 -10.59 -0.66 18.28
N ASN A 74 -11.66 -1.24 17.72
CA ASN A 74 -12.13 -2.58 18.06
C ASN A 74 -11.28 -3.64 17.34
N PRO A 75 -10.57 -4.55 18.05
CA PRO A 75 -9.75 -5.59 17.45
C PRO A 75 -10.50 -6.55 16.51
N CYS A 76 -11.82 -6.65 16.66
CA CYS A 76 -12.66 -7.51 15.84
C CYS A 76 -13.06 -6.89 14.50
N ASP A 77 -12.90 -5.58 14.34
CA ASP A 77 -13.28 -4.91 13.09
C ASP A 77 -12.23 -5.16 11.99
N GLU A 78 -12.70 -5.20 10.74
CA GLU A 78 -11.85 -5.37 9.55
C GLU A 78 -10.89 -4.20 9.32
N THR A 79 -11.23 -3.01 9.83
CA THR A 79 -10.42 -1.79 9.75
C THR A 79 -9.71 -1.47 11.07
N TYR A 80 -9.48 -2.47 11.92
CA TYR A 80 -8.76 -2.30 13.18
C TYR A 80 -7.37 -1.69 12.93
N CYS A 81 -7.06 -0.57 13.60
CA CYS A 81 -5.86 0.23 13.36
C CYS A 81 -4.59 -0.29 14.06
N GLY A 82 -4.71 -1.32 14.91
CA GLY A 82 -3.61 -1.86 15.71
C GLY A 82 -3.56 -1.24 17.11
N SER A 83 -2.61 -1.69 17.94
CA SER A 83 -2.43 -1.17 19.30
C SER A 83 -1.69 0.17 19.34
N ALA A 84 -0.92 0.46 18.30
CA ALA A 84 -0.18 1.69 18.09
C ALA A 84 0.09 1.86 16.58
N ALA A 85 0.48 3.06 16.16
CA ALA A 85 1.03 3.24 14.82
C ALA A 85 2.26 2.33 14.64
N GLU A 86 2.28 1.61 13.53
CA GLU A 86 3.28 0.63 13.15
C GLU A 86 3.46 -0.47 14.20
N SER A 87 2.36 -0.92 14.81
CA SER A 87 2.37 -2.06 15.75
C SER A 87 2.69 -3.39 15.06
N GLU A 88 2.34 -3.53 13.78
CA GLU A 88 2.59 -4.76 13.03
C GLU A 88 4.05 -4.82 12.55
N LYS A 89 4.63 -6.02 12.53
CA LYS A 89 6.02 -6.20 12.11
C LYS A 89 6.20 -5.84 10.63
N GLU A 90 5.18 -6.12 9.84
CA GLU A 90 5.11 -5.88 8.41
C GLU A 90 5.08 -4.37 8.09
N THR A 91 4.20 -3.60 8.73
CA THR A 91 4.17 -2.12 8.58
C THR A 91 5.45 -1.50 9.12
N LYS A 92 5.94 -1.94 10.28
CA LYS A 92 7.20 -1.45 10.85
C LYS A 92 8.38 -1.69 9.93
N ALA A 93 8.48 -2.87 9.31
CA ALA A 93 9.55 -3.20 8.38
C ALA A 93 9.52 -2.31 7.13
N VAL A 94 8.35 -2.12 6.52
CA VAL A 94 8.18 -1.22 5.36
C VAL A 94 8.51 0.22 5.74
N ALA A 95 7.98 0.72 6.85
CA ALA A 95 8.23 2.08 7.31
C ALA A 95 9.72 2.32 7.62
N ASN A 96 10.38 1.36 8.27
CA ASN A 96 11.82 1.44 8.55
C ASN A 96 12.66 1.41 7.26
N PHE A 97 12.31 0.55 6.30
CA PHE A 97 12.99 0.49 5.00
C PHE A 97 12.85 1.81 4.23
N ILE A 98 11.65 2.38 4.17
CA ILE A 98 11.42 3.67 3.52
C ILE A 98 12.22 4.75 4.24
N ARG A 99 12.16 4.81 5.58
CA ARG A 99 12.92 5.77 6.39
C ARG A 99 14.43 5.69 6.15
N SER A 100 15.00 4.49 6.01
CA SER A 100 16.43 4.33 5.73
C SER A 100 16.85 4.66 4.29
N HIS A 101 15.88 4.79 3.37
CA HIS A 101 16.12 5.11 1.95
C HIS A 101 15.41 6.41 1.50
N LEU A 102 15.03 7.29 2.44
CA LEU A 102 14.29 8.53 2.14
C LEU A 102 15.01 9.43 1.12
N SER A 103 16.34 9.40 1.09
CA SER A 103 17.13 10.21 0.15
C SER A 103 17.05 9.70 -1.29
N SER A 104 16.82 8.39 -1.50
CA SER A 104 16.80 7.76 -2.83
C SER A 104 15.38 7.49 -3.35
N ILE A 105 14.43 7.15 -2.48
CA ILE A 105 13.04 6.90 -2.89
C ILE A 105 12.38 8.21 -3.38
N LYS A 106 11.96 8.24 -4.64
CA LYS A 106 11.29 9.41 -5.26
C LYS A 106 9.80 9.26 -5.47
N ALA A 107 9.29 8.03 -5.46
CA ALA A 107 7.88 7.71 -5.58
C ALA A 107 7.55 6.48 -4.73
N TYR A 108 6.32 6.43 -4.22
CA TYR A 108 5.77 5.27 -3.53
C TYR A 108 4.50 4.83 -4.27
N LEU A 109 4.35 3.53 -4.45
CA LEU A 109 3.23 2.93 -5.17
C LEU A 109 2.74 1.73 -4.35
N THR A 110 1.52 1.79 -3.85
CA THR A 110 0.86 0.62 -3.25
C THR A 110 -0.30 0.15 -4.13
N ILE A 111 -0.35 -1.16 -4.35
CA ILE A 111 -1.30 -1.80 -5.26
C ILE A 111 -2.34 -2.56 -4.45
N HIS A 112 -3.60 -2.24 -4.71
CA HIS A 112 -4.77 -2.82 -4.10
C HIS A 112 -5.81 -3.21 -5.16
N SER A 113 -6.87 -3.87 -4.71
CA SER A 113 -8.07 -4.13 -5.51
C SER A 113 -9.29 -4.12 -4.58
N TYR A 114 -10.51 -3.90 -5.10
CA TYR A 114 -10.89 -3.63 -6.48
C TYR A 114 -11.11 -2.11 -6.71
N SER A 115 -11.99 -1.77 -7.66
CA SER A 115 -12.59 -0.44 -7.91
C SER A 115 -12.04 0.38 -9.07
N GLN A 116 -10.94 -0.01 -9.73
CA GLN A 116 -10.40 0.69 -10.91
C GLN A 116 -10.09 2.18 -10.64
N MET A 117 -9.32 2.43 -9.59
CA MET A 117 -9.05 3.79 -9.11
C MET A 117 -7.55 4.06 -9.00
N MET A 118 -7.15 5.28 -9.32
CA MET A 118 -5.83 5.79 -8.98
C MET A 118 -6.02 6.92 -7.97
N LEU A 119 -5.39 6.77 -6.81
CA LEU A 119 -5.50 7.68 -5.68
C LEU A 119 -4.14 8.24 -5.32
N TYR A 120 -4.16 9.43 -4.74
CA TYR A 120 -3.00 10.12 -4.19
C TYR A 120 -3.43 10.83 -2.90
N PRO A 121 -2.49 11.31 -2.06
CA PRO A 121 -2.82 11.84 -0.76
C PRO A 121 -3.70 13.11 -0.84
N TYR A 122 -4.41 13.48 0.22
CA TYR A 122 -4.53 12.76 1.49
C TYR A 122 -5.83 11.94 1.57
N SER A 123 -5.77 10.81 2.28
CA SER A 123 -6.96 10.03 2.62
C SER A 123 -7.44 10.24 4.06
N TYR A 124 -6.60 10.81 4.93
CA TYR A 124 -6.88 10.98 6.37
C TYR A 124 -7.39 12.38 6.76
N ASP A 125 -7.38 13.34 5.83
CA ASP A 125 -7.79 14.74 6.04
C ASP A 125 -8.40 15.27 4.72
N TYR A 126 -9.29 16.26 4.79
CA TYR A 126 -9.94 16.90 3.64
C TYR A 126 -9.08 18.01 3.00
N LYS A 127 -7.77 17.97 3.22
CA LYS A 127 -6.80 18.91 2.64
C LYS A 127 -6.20 18.34 1.37
N LEU A 128 -5.85 19.22 0.46
CA LEU A 128 -5.07 18.85 -0.72
C LEU A 128 -3.56 18.87 -0.39
N PRO A 129 -2.76 17.96 -0.97
CA PRO A 129 -1.32 18.03 -0.86
C PRO A 129 -0.79 19.26 -1.60
N LYS A 130 0.37 19.78 -1.17
CA LYS A 130 0.97 20.99 -1.77
C LYS A 130 1.20 20.86 -3.28
N ASN A 131 1.53 19.66 -3.75
CA ASN A 131 1.75 19.32 -5.15
C ASN A 131 0.51 18.68 -5.83
N ASN A 132 -0.71 18.94 -5.35
CA ASN A 132 -1.94 18.37 -5.90
C ASN A 132 -2.07 18.54 -7.42
N VAL A 133 -1.75 19.72 -7.96
CA VAL A 133 -1.85 20.00 -9.41
C VAL A 133 -0.90 19.09 -10.21
N GLU A 134 0.31 18.89 -9.69
CA GLU A 134 1.32 18.01 -10.29
C GLU A 134 0.91 16.54 -10.23
N LEU A 135 0.26 16.11 -9.13
CA LEU A 135 -0.24 14.74 -8.98
C LEU A 135 -1.47 14.44 -9.85
N HIS A 136 -2.31 15.44 -10.09
CA HIS A 136 -3.59 15.25 -10.79
C HIS A 136 -3.43 14.90 -12.27
N SER A 137 -2.53 15.58 -12.99
CA SER A 137 -2.36 15.39 -14.44
C SER A 137 -1.81 14.00 -14.84
N PRO A 138 -0.74 13.48 -14.20
CA PRO A 138 -0.28 12.11 -14.41
C PRO A 138 -1.34 11.07 -14.03
N THR A 139 -2.13 11.34 -12.98
CA THR A 139 -3.22 10.45 -12.54
C THR A 139 -4.29 10.31 -13.63
N LEU A 140 -4.74 11.42 -14.21
CA LEU A 140 -5.70 11.41 -15.32
C LEU A 140 -5.14 10.70 -16.56
N SER A 141 -3.89 11.02 -16.92
CA SER A 141 -3.22 10.41 -18.07
C SER A 141 -3.12 8.89 -17.91
N SER A 142 -2.71 8.42 -16.73
CA SER A 142 -2.57 7.00 -16.41
C SER A 142 -3.92 6.27 -16.41
N LEU A 143 -4.99 6.91 -15.89
CA LEU A 143 -6.33 6.34 -15.91
C LEU A 143 -6.84 6.10 -17.33
N SER A 144 -6.54 7.01 -18.28
CA SER A 144 -6.96 6.81 -19.68
C SER A 144 -6.35 5.55 -20.30
N ILE A 145 -5.13 5.19 -19.91
CA ILE A 145 -4.43 3.97 -20.36
C ILE A 145 -4.96 2.72 -19.61
N LEU A 146 -5.27 2.85 -18.32
CA LEU A 146 -5.70 1.74 -17.45
C LEU A 146 -7.12 1.23 -17.74
N THR A 147 -7.96 1.98 -18.45
CA THR A 147 -9.32 1.51 -18.84
C THR A 147 -9.31 0.25 -19.73
N SER A 148 -8.15 -0.15 -20.25
CA SER A 148 -7.92 -1.39 -20.98
C SER A 148 -7.70 -2.64 -20.09
N GLN A 149 -7.34 -2.47 -18.81
CA GLN A 149 -7.01 -3.60 -17.91
C GLN A 149 -7.92 -3.63 -16.68
N ARG A 150 -8.61 -4.76 -16.50
CA ARG A 150 -9.66 -4.92 -15.47
C ARG A 150 -9.05 -4.98 -14.05
N THR A 151 -9.63 -4.20 -13.14
CA THR A 151 -9.61 -4.36 -11.66
C THR A 151 -8.35 -4.03 -10.85
N PHE A 152 -7.69 -2.88 -11.08
CA PHE A 152 -6.59 -2.41 -10.19
C PHE A 152 -6.93 -1.12 -9.43
N ARG A 153 -6.46 -1.00 -8.18
CA ARG A 153 -6.39 0.25 -7.41
C ARG A 153 -4.93 0.58 -7.10
N LEU A 154 -4.46 1.76 -7.45
CA LEU A 154 -3.13 2.25 -7.09
C LEU A 154 -3.29 3.40 -6.11
N GLU A 155 -2.59 3.36 -4.99
CA GLU A 155 -2.40 4.54 -4.12
C GLU A 155 -0.94 5.00 -4.23
N LEU A 156 -0.77 6.26 -4.60
CA LEU A 156 0.49 7.01 -4.68
C LEU A 156 0.81 7.67 -3.34
#